data_AF-A0A7S0AAG0-F1
#
_entry.id   AF-A0A7S0AAG0-F1
#
_cell.length_a   1.000
_cell.length_b   1.000
_cell.length_c   1.000
_cell.angle_alpha   90.00
_cell.angle_beta   90.00
_cell.angle_gamma   90.00
#
_symmetry.space_group_name_H-M   'P 1'
#
loop_
_entity.id
_entity.type
_entity.pdbx_description
1 polymer ?
#
loop_
_entity_poly.entity_id
_entity_poly.type
_entity_poly.pdbx_seq_one_letter_code
_entity_poly.pdbx_strand_id
1 'polypeptide(L)'
;MGTALTYELLPHASIPPPPGLLEQELRWRVLLVLLGITFALRVITFDVCGLILCGILLCLGVVMVRDRMKYMGKYAMVFCVLSGINLFFDVMPLIVELGGRTTQVRVPAHPSSTRMPGAKLPGHSRGDGSQAYTLRTKVTPFFDGSQGFIYNVQSLSMILAPISMAYGVFLGCRAHFMIQRHALLLGDDHFGAPDPDTEDLPLPGPNAPPRPQGPGHRLYGATASSAMPNGVAEGPERADGPHGGSPCSGAGSSGPSSTARKGHFEGKSFRLG
;
A
#
# COMPACT_ATOMS: atom_id res chain seq x y z
N MET A 1 27.99 -23.44 11.30
CA MET A 1 26.92 -23.00 10.37
C MET A 1 26.14 -24.22 9.88
N GLY A 2 25.28 -24.80 10.73
CA GLY A 2 24.63 -26.07 10.39
C GLY A 2 23.53 -26.52 11.36
N THR A 3 22.84 -25.59 12.02
CA THR A 3 21.79 -25.89 13.02
C THR A 3 20.47 -25.21 12.69
N ALA A 4 20.18 -24.95 11.41
CA ALA A 4 18.94 -24.31 10.96
C ALA A 4 17.95 -25.27 10.28
N LEU A 5 18.26 -26.56 10.15
CA LEU A 5 17.47 -27.49 9.30
C LEU A 5 16.72 -28.59 10.05
N THR A 6 16.83 -28.70 11.38
CA THR A 6 16.15 -29.77 12.14
C THR A 6 14.76 -29.43 12.64
N TYR A 7 14.24 -28.22 12.38
CA TYR A 7 12.89 -27.81 12.81
C TYR A 7 11.76 -28.26 11.87
N GLU A 8 12.06 -28.91 10.74
CA GLU A 8 11.09 -29.20 9.67
C GLU A 8 10.29 -30.50 9.87
N LEU A 9 10.65 -31.38 10.81
CA LEU A 9 10.08 -32.74 10.89
C LEU A 9 9.32 -33.08 12.17
N LEU A 10 9.26 -32.18 13.15
CA LEU A 10 8.28 -32.34 14.23
C LEU A 10 6.91 -32.00 13.65
N PRO A 11 5.89 -32.89 13.74
CA PRO A 11 4.54 -32.57 13.33
C PRO A 11 4.19 -31.27 14.05
N HIS A 12 4.01 -30.19 13.29
CA HIS A 12 3.71 -28.86 13.82
C HIS A 12 2.49 -28.99 14.74
N ALA A 13 2.74 -29.20 16.03
CA ALA A 13 1.75 -29.09 17.06
C ALA A 13 1.28 -27.64 16.93
N SER A 14 0.12 -27.46 16.31
CA SER A 14 -0.39 -26.15 15.97
C SER A 14 -0.63 -25.44 17.28
N ILE A 15 0.32 -24.61 17.68
CA ILE A 15 0.20 -23.76 18.86
C ILE A 15 -1.15 -23.06 18.70
N PRO A 16 -2.07 -23.21 19.68
CA PRO A 16 -3.40 -22.65 19.56
C PRO A 16 -3.28 -21.14 19.30
N PRO A 17 -4.04 -20.60 18.33
CA PRO A 17 -3.96 -19.18 18.02
C PRO A 17 -4.27 -18.38 19.29
N PRO A 18 -3.53 -17.29 19.56
CA PRO A 18 -3.74 -16.52 20.77
C PRO A 18 -5.18 -15.99 20.83
N PRO A 19 -5.80 -15.95 22.03
CA PRO A 19 -7.23 -15.64 22.16
C PRO A 19 -7.62 -14.29 21.57
N GLY A 20 -6.73 -13.28 21.65
CA GLY A 20 -6.97 -11.96 21.07
C GLY A 20 -7.01 -11.91 19.54
N LEU A 21 -6.58 -12.98 18.84
CA LEU A 21 -6.74 -13.11 17.39
C LEU A 21 -8.14 -13.63 17.02
N LEU A 22 -8.76 -14.47 17.87
CA LEU A 22 -10.11 -15.00 17.64
C LEU A 22 -11.17 -13.89 17.72
N GLU A 23 -11.00 -12.92 18.61
CA GLU A 23 -11.87 -11.73 18.70
C GLU A 23 -11.83 -10.87 17.44
N GLN A 24 -10.77 -11.00 16.63
CA GLN A 24 -10.64 -10.26 15.38
C GLN A 24 -11.34 -10.95 14.20
N GLU A 25 -11.88 -12.16 14.36
CA GLU A 25 -12.53 -12.90 13.28
C GLU A 25 -13.62 -12.06 12.62
N LEU A 26 -14.41 -11.33 13.40
CA LEU A 26 -15.45 -10.44 12.88
C LEU A 26 -14.86 -9.32 11.99
N ARG A 27 -13.73 -8.74 12.38
CA ARG A 27 -13.06 -7.67 11.62
C ARG A 27 -12.54 -8.18 10.27
N TRP A 28 -12.00 -9.39 10.25
CA TRP A 28 -11.57 -10.05 9.02
C TRP A 28 -12.74 -10.42 8.12
N ARG A 29 -13.88 -10.85 8.67
CA ARG A 29 -15.12 -11.06 7.90
C ARG A 29 -15.62 -9.75 7.28
N VAL A 30 -15.59 -8.64 8.03
CA VAL A 30 -15.94 -7.31 7.49
C VAL A 30 -14.99 -6.93 6.34
N LEU A 31 -13.68 -7.13 6.51
CA LEU A 31 -12.70 -6.91 5.45
C LEU A 31 -12.99 -7.77 4.21
N LEU A 32 -13.35 -9.04 4.37
CA LEU A 32 -13.68 -9.94 3.26
C LEU A 32 -14.93 -9.48 2.49
N VAL A 33 -15.97 -9.03 3.21
CA VAL A 33 -17.16 -8.45 2.57
C VAL A 33 -16.76 -7.19 1.80
N LEU A 34 -15.94 -6.32 2.40
CA LEU A 34 -15.48 -5.09 1.75
C LEU A 34 -14.64 -5.38 0.50
N LEU A 35 -13.69 -6.33 0.57
CA LEU A 35 -12.91 -6.80 -0.58
C LEU A 35 -13.80 -7.46 -1.65
N GLY A 36 -14.82 -8.21 -1.26
CA GLY A 36 -15.79 -8.80 -2.19
C GLY A 36 -16.60 -7.74 -2.94
N ILE A 37 -17.05 -6.68 -2.25
CA ILE A 37 -17.72 -5.54 -2.89
C ILE A 37 -16.74 -4.81 -3.82
N THR A 38 -15.52 -4.51 -3.36
CA THR A 38 -14.49 -3.88 -4.20
C THR A 38 -14.18 -4.72 -5.44
N PHE A 39 -14.06 -6.04 -5.30
CA PHE A 39 -13.84 -6.95 -6.41
C PHE A 39 -14.99 -6.88 -7.43
N ALA A 40 -16.25 -6.94 -6.96
CA ALA A 40 -17.41 -6.82 -7.83
C ALA A 40 -17.45 -5.46 -8.56
N LEU A 41 -17.11 -4.36 -7.88
CA LEU A 41 -17.00 -3.04 -8.50
C LEU A 41 -15.92 -3.03 -9.60
N ARG A 42 -14.76 -3.64 -9.36
CA ARG A 42 -13.69 -3.77 -10.37
C ARG A 42 -14.10 -4.60 -11.58
N VAL A 43 -14.97 -5.59 -11.41
CA VAL A 43 -15.54 -6.37 -12.52
C VAL A 43 -16.40 -5.46 -13.38
N ILE A 44 -17.27 -4.65 -12.76
CA ILE A 44 -18.16 -3.72 -13.46
C ILE A 44 -17.36 -2.63 -14.21
N THR A 45 -16.25 -2.16 -13.63
CA THR A 45 -15.39 -1.16 -14.26
C THR A 45 -14.37 -1.73 -15.25
N PHE A 46 -14.35 -3.05 -15.46
CA PHE A 46 -13.41 -3.76 -16.36
C PHE A 46 -11.93 -3.47 -16.09
N ASP A 47 -11.54 -3.31 -14.82
CA ASP A 47 -10.14 -3.08 -14.46
C ASP A 47 -9.40 -4.41 -14.22
N VAL A 48 -8.81 -4.96 -15.28
CA VAL A 48 -8.16 -6.29 -15.26
C VAL A 48 -7.02 -6.37 -14.25
N CYS A 49 -6.17 -5.35 -14.17
CA CYS A 49 -5.03 -5.34 -13.24
C CYS A 49 -5.51 -5.31 -11.79
N GLY A 50 -6.45 -4.40 -11.49
CA GLY A 50 -7.08 -4.31 -10.17
C GLY A 50 -7.83 -5.60 -9.79
N LEU A 51 -8.48 -6.26 -10.76
CA LEU A 51 -9.20 -7.52 -10.56
C LEU A 51 -8.28 -8.66 -10.13
N ILE A 52 -7.14 -8.85 -10.80
CA ILE A 52 -6.21 -9.92 -10.47
C ILE A 52 -5.65 -9.71 -9.06
N LEU A 53 -5.21 -8.48 -8.76
CA LEU A 53 -4.63 -8.13 -7.46
C LEU A 53 -5.65 -8.25 -6.32
N CYS A 54 -6.88 -7.75 -6.53
CA CYS A 54 -7.96 -7.85 -5.54
C CYS A 54 -8.41 -9.31 -5.36
N GLY A 55 -8.48 -10.10 -6.44
CA GLY A 55 -8.82 -11.52 -6.39
C GLY A 55 -7.82 -12.36 -5.60
N ILE A 56 -6.52 -12.10 -5.75
CA ILE A 56 -5.47 -12.76 -4.96
C ILE A 56 -5.62 -12.40 -3.48
N LEU A 57 -5.79 -11.12 -3.15
CA LEU A 57 -6.03 -10.69 -1.76
C LEU A 57 -7.28 -11.33 -1.17
N LEU A 58 -8.38 -11.37 -1.92
CA LEU A 58 -9.62 -12.00 -1.48
C LEU A 58 -9.40 -13.50 -1.21
N CYS A 59 -8.70 -14.21 -2.09
CA CYS A 59 -8.36 -15.62 -1.89
C CYS A 59 -7.50 -15.83 -0.63
N LEU A 60 -6.45 -15.03 -0.43
CA LEU A 60 -5.61 -15.10 0.77
C LEU A 60 -6.41 -14.83 2.04
N GLY A 61 -7.26 -13.81 2.04
CA GLY A 61 -8.13 -13.50 3.17
C GLY A 61 -9.09 -14.65 3.48
N VAL A 62 -9.67 -15.29 2.46
CA VAL A 62 -10.55 -16.46 2.64
C VAL A 62 -9.79 -17.63 3.25
N VAL A 63 -8.59 -17.94 2.75
CA VAL A 63 -7.74 -19.01 3.31
C VAL A 63 -7.39 -18.73 4.78
N MET A 64 -7.06 -17.47 5.12
CA MET A 64 -6.75 -17.07 6.49
C MET A 64 -7.93 -17.27 7.45
N VAL A 65 -9.15 -16.93 7.01
CA VAL A 65 -10.36 -17.03 7.85
C VAL A 65 -10.93 -18.45 7.92
N ARG A 66 -10.81 -19.25 6.84
CA ARG A 66 -11.40 -20.60 6.74
C ARG A 66 -10.94 -21.54 7.86
N ASP A 67 -9.64 -21.53 8.14
CA ASP A 67 -9.04 -22.48 9.08
C ASP A 67 -8.89 -21.87 10.49
N ARG A 68 -9.84 -21.02 10.90
CA ARG A 68 -9.88 -20.34 12.22
C ARG A 68 -8.56 -19.65 12.59
N MET A 69 -7.95 -18.95 11.63
CA MET A 69 -6.69 -18.22 11.82
C MET A 69 -5.46 -19.09 12.13
N LYS A 70 -5.51 -20.42 11.94
CA LYS A 70 -4.35 -21.31 12.19
C LYS A 70 -3.10 -20.94 11.39
N TYR A 71 -3.28 -20.47 10.16
CA TYR A 71 -2.19 -20.10 9.26
C TYR A 71 -1.91 -18.59 9.21
N MET A 72 -2.51 -17.82 10.12
CA MET A 72 -2.38 -16.36 10.16
C MET A 72 -0.92 -15.90 10.17
N GLY A 73 -0.07 -16.57 10.97
CA GLY A 73 1.34 -16.21 11.10
C GLY A 73 2.13 -16.28 9.80
N LYS A 74 1.78 -17.24 8.93
CA LYS A 74 2.46 -17.45 7.64
C LYS A 74 2.02 -16.43 6.59
N TYR A 75 0.73 -16.09 6.56
CA TYR A 75 0.15 -15.29 5.48
C TYR A 75 -0.06 -13.81 5.82
N ALA A 76 -0.11 -13.42 7.10
CA ALA A 76 -0.45 -12.05 7.51
C ALA A 76 0.50 -10.99 6.95
N MET A 77 1.81 -11.25 6.93
CA MET A 77 2.79 -10.30 6.38
C MET A 77 2.68 -10.17 4.86
N VAL A 78 2.51 -11.30 4.16
CA VAL A 78 2.31 -11.29 2.70
C VAL A 78 1.04 -10.53 2.35
N PHE A 79 -0.05 -10.79 3.07
CA PHE A 79 -1.32 -10.08 2.92
C PHE A 79 -1.17 -8.57 3.16
N CYS A 80 -0.44 -8.19 4.22
CA CYS A 80 -0.18 -6.79 4.56
C CYS A 80 0.60 -6.06 3.46
N VAL A 81 1.70 -6.63 2.99
CA VAL A 81 2.54 -6.04 1.93
C VAL A 81 1.78 -5.92 0.63
N LEU A 82 1.07 -6.99 0.23
CA LEU A 82 0.27 -6.99 -0.99
C LEU A 82 -0.87 -5.97 -0.93
N SER A 83 -1.53 -5.83 0.23
CA SER A 83 -2.53 -4.78 0.45
C SER A 83 -1.92 -3.38 0.37
N GLY A 84 -0.70 -3.18 0.87
CA GLY A 84 -0.01 -1.90 0.83
C GLY A 84 0.39 -1.47 -0.59
N ILE A 85 0.86 -2.42 -1.40
CA ILE A 85 1.16 -2.17 -2.82
C ILE A 85 -0.12 -1.82 -3.59
N ASN A 86 -1.21 -2.55 -3.34
CA ASN A 86 -2.49 -2.26 -3.99
C ASN A 86 -3.05 -0.90 -3.55
N LEU A 87 -2.90 -0.53 -2.28
CA LEU A 87 -3.25 0.80 -1.79
C LEU A 87 -2.52 1.89 -2.55
N PHE A 88 -1.22 1.72 -2.79
CA PHE A 88 -0.42 2.69 -3.54
C PHE A 88 -0.94 2.88 -4.98
N PHE A 89 -1.20 1.78 -5.68
CA PHE A 89 -1.74 1.84 -7.05
C PHE A 89 -3.16 2.40 -7.12
N ASP A 90 -3.95 2.27 -6.06
CA ASP A 90 -5.31 2.83 -6.00
C ASP A 90 -5.33 4.32 -5.64
N VAL A 91 -4.41 4.76 -4.78
CA VAL A 91 -4.30 6.17 -4.36
C VAL A 91 -3.77 7.05 -5.50
N MET A 92 -2.87 6.55 -6.34
CA MET A 92 -2.29 7.33 -7.45
C MET A 92 -3.35 7.87 -8.44
N PRO A 93 -4.23 7.04 -9.04
CA PRO A 93 -5.34 7.52 -9.86
C PRO A 93 -6.30 8.43 -9.10
N LEU A 94 -6.57 8.14 -7.81
CA LEU A 94 -7.47 8.96 -6.99
C LEU A 94 -6.94 10.39 -6.84
N ILE A 95 -5.63 10.56 -6.59
CA ILE A 95 -5.01 11.89 -6.47
C ILE A 95 -5.11 12.67 -7.80
N VAL A 96 -4.87 11.99 -8.93
CA VAL A 96 -4.94 12.62 -10.26
C VAL A 96 -6.38 13.05 -10.59
N GLU A 97 -7.39 12.28 -10.18
CA GLU A 97 -8.80 12.57 -10.45
C GLU A 97 -9.50 13.40 -9.36
N LEU A 98 -8.84 13.69 -8.24
CA LEU A 98 -9.43 14.45 -7.12
C LEU A 98 -9.83 15.88 -7.53
N GLY A 99 -9.14 16.45 -8.52
CA GLY A 99 -9.46 17.75 -9.12
C GLY A 99 -10.64 17.72 -10.11
N GLY A 100 -11.27 16.57 -10.30
CA GLY A 100 -12.33 16.33 -11.28
C GLY A 100 -11.87 15.45 -12.43
N ARG A 101 -12.82 14.68 -13.00
CA ARG A 101 -12.54 13.83 -14.16
C ARG A 101 -12.43 14.69 -15.40
N THR A 102 -11.27 14.63 -16.02
CA THR A 102 -11.01 15.34 -17.27
C THR A 102 -11.22 14.39 -18.44
N THR A 103 -12.38 14.50 -19.10
CA THR A 103 -12.62 13.77 -20.34
C THR A 103 -12.17 14.63 -21.52
N GLN A 104 -11.12 14.19 -22.19
CA GLN A 104 -10.66 14.82 -23.43
C GLN A 104 -11.48 14.27 -24.60
N VAL A 105 -12.44 15.06 -25.08
CA VAL A 105 -13.18 14.72 -26.28
C VAL A 105 -12.45 15.36 -27.47
N ARG A 106 -11.84 14.52 -28.31
CA ARG A 106 -11.28 14.94 -29.59
C ARG A 106 -12.43 15.10 -30.57
N VAL A 107 -12.91 16.33 -30.73
CA VAL A 107 -13.87 16.64 -31.77
C VAL A 107 -13.05 16.89 -33.05
N PRO A 108 -13.28 16.17 -34.16
CA PRO A 108 -12.65 16.51 -35.41
C PRO A 108 -13.00 17.97 -35.69
N ALA A 109 -11.98 18.83 -35.80
CA ALA A 109 -12.24 20.19 -36.24
C ALA A 109 -12.92 20.02 -37.59
N HIS A 110 -14.16 20.50 -37.72
CA HIS A 110 -14.75 20.57 -39.05
C HIS A 110 -13.69 21.22 -39.93
N PRO A 111 -13.39 20.65 -41.11
CA PRO A 111 -12.52 21.30 -42.06
C PRO A 111 -13.26 22.56 -42.45
N SER A 112 -13.04 23.61 -41.67
CA SER A 112 -13.42 24.96 -42.02
C SER A 112 -12.66 25.16 -43.30
N SER A 113 -13.37 24.98 -44.41
CA SER A 113 -12.92 25.25 -45.76
C SER A 113 -12.75 26.76 -45.88
N THR A 114 -11.95 27.36 -45.01
CA THR A 114 -11.26 28.61 -45.23
C THR A 114 -10.13 28.28 -46.19
N ARG A 115 -10.53 27.88 -47.40
CA ARG A 115 -9.69 27.82 -48.57
C ARG A 115 -9.32 29.27 -48.82
N MET A 116 -8.24 29.74 -48.19
CA MET A 116 -7.69 31.07 -48.43
C MET A 116 -7.46 31.18 -49.94
N PRO A 117 -8.27 31.97 -50.67
CA PRO A 117 -8.12 32.10 -52.10
C PRO A 117 -6.99 33.09 -52.33
N GLY A 118 -5.79 32.63 -52.70
CA GLY A 118 -4.82 33.57 -53.27
C GLY A 118 -3.34 33.21 -53.27
N ALA A 119 -2.82 32.40 -52.34
CA ALA A 119 -1.39 32.16 -52.26
C ALA A 119 -0.97 30.89 -53.03
N LYS A 120 -1.00 30.95 -54.36
CA LYS A 120 -0.27 29.98 -55.21
C LYS A 120 1.22 30.28 -55.08
N LEU A 121 1.90 29.65 -54.14
CA LEU A 121 3.35 29.53 -54.18
C LEU A 121 3.70 28.28 -55.01
N PRO A 122 4.35 28.44 -56.18
CA PRO A 122 4.72 27.33 -57.03
C PRO A 122 5.98 26.66 -56.48
N GLY A 123 5.86 25.36 -56.20
CA GLY A 123 6.98 24.51 -55.83
C GLY A 123 7.08 24.33 -54.32
N HIS A 124 6.46 23.28 -53.80
CA HIS A 124 7.09 22.23 -53.00
C HIS A 124 6.06 21.10 -52.82
N SER A 125 6.39 19.96 -53.42
CA SER A 125 5.61 18.74 -53.46
C SER A 125 5.64 18.00 -52.11
N ARG A 126 4.62 17.14 -51.92
CA ARG A 126 4.53 16.04 -50.95
C ARG A 126 3.79 16.33 -49.63
N GLY A 127 2.52 16.70 -49.79
CA GLY A 127 1.35 16.15 -49.08
C GLY A 127 1.52 15.59 -47.67
N ASP A 128 1.93 16.42 -46.72
CA ASP A 128 1.74 16.14 -45.30
C ASP A 128 0.42 16.78 -44.84
N GLY A 129 -0.62 15.97 -44.76
CA GLY A 129 -1.97 16.40 -44.41
C GLY A 129 -2.05 16.78 -42.94
N SER A 130 -1.63 17.99 -42.58
CA SER A 130 -1.74 18.52 -41.23
C SER A 130 -3.22 18.68 -40.87
N GLN A 131 -3.79 17.64 -40.27
CA GLN A 131 -5.16 17.64 -39.77
C GLN A 131 -5.17 18.31 -38.39
N ALA A 132 -5.64 19.55 -38.34
CA ALA A 132 -5.82 20.25 -37.07
C ALA A 132 -6.97 19.60 -36.28
N TYR A 133 -6.70 19.17 -35.04
CA TYR A 133 -7.73 18.68 -34.12
C TYR A 133 -7.96 19.70 -33.00
N THR A 134 -9.22 20.01 -32.68
CA THR A 134 -9.56 20.83 -31.52
C THR A 134 -9.81 19.92 -30.32
N LEU A 135 -8.92 19.99 -29.33
CA LEU A 135 -9.09 19.26 -28.08
C LEU A 135 -10.07 20.02 -27.19
N ARG A 136 -11.26 19.47 -26.94
CA ARG A 136 -12.19 20.00 -25.95
C ARG A 136 -12.04 19.24 -24.65
N THR A 137 -11.52 19.93 -23.65
CA THR A 137 -11.38 19.42 -22.28
C THR A 137 -12.67 19.69 -21.52
N LYS A 138 -13.44 18.65 -21.19
CA LYS A 138 -14.61 18.77 -20.31
C LYS A 138 -14.23 18.24 -18.92
N VAL A 139 -14.37 19.09 -17.92
CA VAL A 139 -14.19 18.70 -16.51
C VAL A 139 -15.56 18.38 -15.93
N THR A 140 -15.74 17.17 -15.42
CA THR A 140 -16.96 16.74 -14.73
C THR A 140 -16.69 16.52 -13.24
N PRO A 141 -17.68 16.79 -12.37
CA PRO A 141 -17.53 16.51 -10.94
C PRO A 141 -17.40 15.00 -10.70
N PHE A 142 -16.83 14.62 -9.56
CA PHE A 142 -16.53 13.23 -9.23
C PHE A 142 -17.79 12.34 -9.21
N PHE A 143 -18.91 12.88 -8.74
CA PHE A 143 -20.24 12.29 -8.89
C PHE A 143 -21.12 13.22 -9.71
N ASP A 144 -21.79 12.66 -10.72
CA ASP A 144 -22.68 13.41 -11.61
C ASP A 144 -23.87 12.52 -11.97
N GLY A 145 -25.07 12.93 -11.54
CA GLY A 145 -26.31 12.21 -11.85
C GLY A 145 -26.61 12.18 -13.35
N SER A 146 -26.07 13.12 -14.13
CA SER A 146 -26.28 13.20 -15.58
C SER A 146 -25.38 12.25 -16.39
N GLN A 147 -24.28 11.75 -15.81
CA GLN A 147 -23.35 10.83 -16.49
C GLN A 147 -23.78 9.35 -16.39
N GLY A 148 -24.86 9.06 -15.67
CA GLY A 148 -25.41 7.71 -15.53
C GLY A 148 -24.82 6.88 -14.39
N PHE A 149 -25.35 5.67 -14.20
CA PHE A 149 -25.02 4.81 -13.06
C PHE A 149 -23.56 4.31 -13.08
N ILE A 150 -23.09 3.83 -14.23
CA ILE A 150 -21.74 3.26 -14.39
C ILE A 150 -20.66 4.28 -14.01
N TYR A 151 -20.84 5.55 -14.40
CA TYR A 151 -19.92 6.63 -14.02
C TYR A 151 -19.79 6.77 -12.50
N ASN A 152 -20.92 6.82 -11.80
CA ASN A 152 -20.96 6.96 -10.35
C ASN A 152 -20.43 5.72 -9.62
N VAL A 153 -20.69 4.52 -10.15
CA VAL A 153 -20.11 3.26 -9.65
C VAL A 153 -18.59 3.25 -9.79
N GLN A 154 -18.06 3.74 -10.91
CA GLN A 154 -16.62 3.86 -11.11
C GLN A 154 -15.99 4.83 -10.11
N SER A 155 -16.63 5.98 -9.86
CA SER A 155 -16.20 6.94 -8.84
C SER A 155 -16.24 6.35 -7.43
N LEU A 156 -17.32 5.62 -7.09
CA LEU A 156 -17.43 4.92 -5.82
C LEU A 156 -16.32 3.87 -5.66
N SER A 157 -16.02 3.10 -6.71
CA SER A 157 -14.94 2.11 -6.72
C SER A 157 -13.58 2.74 -6.42
N MET A 158 -13.31 3.94 -6.95
CA MET A 158 -12.06 4.66 -6.70
C MET A 158 -11.89 5.12 -5.26
N ILE A 159 -12.98 5.34 -4.52
CA ILE A 159 -12.92 5.69 -3.09
C ILE A 159 -12.90 4.42 -2.22
N LEU A 160 -13.75 3.45 -2.53
CA LEU A 160 -13.92 2.26 -1.70
C LEU A 160 -12.69 1.36 -1.73
N ALA A 161 -12.03 1.24 -2.89
CA ALA A 161 -10.85 0.41 -3.04
C ALA A 161 -9.70 0.81 -2.09
N PRO A 162 -9.19 2.06 -2.06
CA PRO A 162 -8.13 2.45 -1.15
C PRO A 162 -8.55 2.34 0.33
N ILE A 163 -9.82 2.58 0.67
CA ILE A 163 -10.30 2.36 2.04
C ILE A 163 -10.19 0.86 2.41
N SER A 164 -10.60 -0.03 1.52
CA SER A 164 -10.52 -1.48 1.73
C SER A 164 -9.07 -1.97 1.86
N MET A 165 -8.17 -1.46 1.01
CA MET A 165 -6.75 -1.82 1.04
C MET A 165 -6.06 -1.28 2.30
N ALA A 166 -6.35 -0.04 2.70
CA ALA A 166 -5.83 0.54 3.94
C ALA A 166 -6.30 -0.26 5.17
N TYR A 167 -7.56 -0.70 5.20
CA TYR A 167 -8.07 -1.56 6.26
C TYR A 167 -7.37 -2.93 6.27
N GLY A 168 -7.08 -3.50 5.09
CA GLY A 168 -6.30 -4.72 4.94
C GLY A 168 -4.87 -4.61 5.49
N VAL A 169 -4.18 -3.51 5.17
CA VAL A 169 -2.84 -3.20 5.74
C VAL A 169 -2.91 -3.10 7.26
N PHE A 170 -3.87 -2.34 7.79
CA PHE A 170 -4.03 -2.15 9.22
C PHE A 170 -4.23 -3.49 9.96
N LEU A 171 -5.12 -4.35 9.45
CA LEU A 171 -5.36 -5.66 10.04
C LEU A 171 -4.16 -6.61 9.89
N GLY A 172 -3.47 -6.60 8.74
CA GLY A 172 -2.26 -7.38 8.50
C GLY A 172 -1.12 -7.00 9.46
N CYS A 173 -0.82 -5.71 9.59
CA CYS A 173 0.15 -5.18 10.55
C CYS A 173 -0.19 -5.59 11.98
N ARG A 174 -1.45 -5.36 12.40
CA ARG A 174 -1.89 -5.66 13.76
C ARG A 174 -1.78 -7.16 14.06
N ALA A 175 -2.17 -8.02 13.13
CA ALA A 175 -2.03 -9.48 13.28
C ALA A 175 -0.55 -9.88 13.43
N HIS A 176 0.34 -9.29 12.62
CA HIS A 176 1.77 -9.55 12.71
C HIS A 176 2.35 -9.17 14.08
N PHE A 177 2.06 -7.97 14.57
CA PHE A 177 2.55 -7.53 15.89
C PHE A 177 2.03 -8.42 17.04
N MET A 178 0.78 -8.89 16.96
CA MET A 178 0.25 -9.80 17.96
C MET A 178 0.98 -11.15 17.94
N ILE A 179 1.23 -11.69 16.75
CA ILE A 179 1.96 -12.96 16.59
C ILE A 179 3.39 -12.82 17.11
N GLN A 180 4.09 -11.74 16.79
CA GLN A 180 5.43 -11.48 17.31
C GLN A 180 5.44 -11.36 18.84
N ARG A 181 4.49 -10.63 19.43
CA ARG A 181 4.39 -10.50 20.89
C ARG A 181 4.14 -11.84 21.58
N HIS A 182 3.30 -12.70 21.02
CA HIS A 182 3.04 -14.03 21.58
C HIS A 182 4.22 -14.98 21.39
N ALA A 183 4.94 -14.90 20.27
CA ALA A 183 6.14 -15.69 20.04
C ALA A 183 7.25 -15.37 21.06
N LEU A 184 7.41 -14.10 21.44
CA LEU A 184 8.37 -13.70 22.48
C LEU A 184 8.02 -14.27 23.85
N LEU A 185 6.74 -14.23 24.25
CA LEU A 185 6.31 -14.78 25.54
C LEU A 185 6.53 -16.29 25.66
N LEU A 186 6.37 -17.03 24.56
CA LEU A 186 6.59 -18.49 24.53
C LEU A 186 8.08 -18.87 24.44
N GLY A 187 8.92 -17.97 23.92
CA GLY A 187 10.35 -18.20 23.74
C GLY A 187 11.12 -18.31 25.07
N ASP A 188 10.67 -17.60 26.11
CA ASP A 188 11.34 -17.57 27.41
C ASP A 188 11.10 -18.86 28.23
N ASP A 189 9.92 -19.48 28.09
CA ASP A 189 9.57 -20.69 28.84
C ASP A 189 10.22 -21.97 28.27
N HIS A 190 10.60 -21.95 26.98
CA HIS A 190 11.17 -23.12 26.31
C HIS A 190 12.71 -23.14 26.25
N PHE A 191 13.38 -22.02 26.61
CA PHE A 191 14.85 -21.95 26.65
C PHE A 191 15.43 -22.05 28.06
N GLY A 192 14.59 -22.03 29.10
CA GLY A 192 14.99 -22.06 30.51
C GLY A 192 14.44 -23.24 31.32
N ALA A 193 13.45 -23.98 30.83
CA ALA A 193 13.03 -25.21 31.47
C ALA A 193 14.07 -26.30 31.14
N PRO A 194 14.81 -26.85 32.13
CA PRO A 194 15.57 -28.08 31.88
C PRO A 194 14.59 -29.10 31.33
N ASP A 195 14.90 -29.67 30.16
CA ASP A 195 14.12 -30.75 29.57
C ASP A 195 13.87 -31.79 30.69
N PRO A 196 12.63 -32.11 31.06
CA PRO A 196 12.37 -33.11 32.10
C PRO A 196 12.91 -34.49 31.69
N ASP A 197 13.17 -34.69 30.40
CA ASP A 197 13.81 -35.89 29.85
C ASP A 197 15.35 -35.82 29.85
N THR A 198 15.95 -34.70 30.28
CA THR A 198 17.41 -34.56 30.47
C THR A 198 17.85 -34.81 31.92
N GLU A 199 16.92 -34.96 32.88
CA GLU A 199 17.28 -35.25 34.28
C GLU A 199 17.79 -36.67 34.55
N ASP A 200 17.67 -37.61 33.61
CA ASP A 200 18.13 -39.00 33.81
C ASP A 200 19.06 -39.50 32.68
N LEU A 201 19.89 -38.64 32.10
CA LEU A 201 21.11 -39.16 31.50
C LEU A 201 22.04 -39.57 32.66
N PRO A 202 22.29 -40.88 32.87
CA PRO A 202 23.18 -41.33 33.94
C PRO A 202 24.51 -40.62 33.74
N LEU A 203 24.91 -39.83 34.75
CA LEU A 203 26.23 -39.21 34.79
C LEU A 203 27.24 -40.29 34.39
N PRO A 204 28.10 -40.04 33.37
CA PRO A 204 29.05 -41.03 32.92
C PRO A 204 29.85 -41.48 34.14
N GLY A 205 29.67 -42.75 34.51
CA GLY A 205 30.35 -43.33 35.66
C GLY A 205 31.87 -43.16 35.52
N PRO A 206 32.62 -43.24 36.63
CA PRO A 206 34.07 -42.95 36.66
C PRO A 206 34.94 -43.78 35.70
N ASN A 207 34.37 -44.80 35.04
CA ASN A 207 35.04 -45.67 34.07
C ASN A 207 34.57 -45.50 32.63
N ALA A 208 33.82 -44.43 32.30
CA ALA A 208 33.43 -44.18 30.91
C ALA A 208 34.67 -43.92 30.04
N PRO A 209 34.84 -44.62 28.90
CA PRO A 209 35.99 -44.43 28.03
C PRO A 209 36.00 -42.98 27.50
N PRO A 210 37.20 -42.37 27.35
CA PRO A 210 37.32 -41.01 26.85
C PRO A 210 36.61 -40.90 25.49
N ARG A 211 35.58 -40.05 25.42
CA ARG A 211 34.90 -39.78 24.15
C ARG A 211 35.94 -39.29 23.14
N PRO A 212 35.97 -39.84 21.92
CA PRO A 212 36.85 -39.34 20.87
C PRO A 212 36.54 -37.87 20.65
N GLN A 213 37.53 -37.02 20.93
CA GLN A 213 37.47 -35.59 20.64
C GLN A 213 37.37 -35.45 19.12
N GLY A 214 36.15 -35.24 18.64
CA GLY A 214 35.92 -34.87 17.25
C GLY A 214 36.68 -33.57 16.93
N PRO A 215 37.20 -33.42 15.70
CA PRO A 215 38.05 -32.30 15.32
C PRO A 215 37.29 -30.97 15.44
N GLY A 216 37.64 -30.23 16.50
CA GLY A 216 37.68 -28.76 16.56
C GLY A 216 36.54 -28.01 15.89
N HIS A 217 35.31 -28.14 16.40
CA HIS A 217 34.38 -27.01 16.30
C HIS A 217 34.86 -25.92 17.26
N ARG A 218 35.68 -25.01 16.73
CA ARG A 218 35.98 -23.72 17.35
C ARG A 218 34.66 -23.10 17.80
N LEU A 219 34.48 -23.08 19.11
CA LEU A 219 33.54 -22.25 19.84
C LEU A 219 33.77 -20.81 19.35
N TYR A 220 32.92 -20.33 18.44
CA TYR A 220 32.75 -18.90 18.25
C TYR A 220 31.95 -18.43 19.46
N GLY A 221 32.70 -17.98 20.46
CA GLY A 221 32.17 -17.43 21.68
C GLY A 221 31.38 -16.14 21.43
N ALA A 222 30.42 -15.93 22.31
CA ALA A 222 30.20 -14.68 23.01
C ALA A 222 30.23 -13.41 22.14
N THR A 223 29.08 -13.05 21.56
CA THR A 223 28.75 -11.63 21.53
C THR A 223 28.37 -11.22 22.94
N ALA A 224 29.34 -10.60 23.61
CA ALA A 224 29.18 -9.89 24.85
C ALA A 224 27.94 -8.99 24.79
N SER A 225 27.02 -9.23 25.72
CA SER A 225 26.11 -8.21 26.21
C SER A 225 26.97 -7.13 26.89
N SER A 226 27.44 -6.16 26.11
CA SER A 226 27.98 -4.93 26.68
C SER A 226 26.82 -3.98 26.94
N ALA A 227 26.48 -3.89 28.22
CA ALA A 227 25.93 -2.73 28.90
C ALA A 227 25.90 -1.45 28.04
N MET A 228 24.70 -0.97 27.72
CA MET A 228 24.50 0.43 27.34
C MET A 228 24.84 1.29 28.56
N PRO A 229 25.78 2.24 28.46
CA PRO A 229 26.07 3.16 29.55
C PRO A 229 24.92 4.17 29.68
N ASN A 230 24.46 4.29 30.92
CA ASN A 230 23.75 5.46 31.42
C ASN A 230 24.56 6.74 31.13
N GLY A 231 23.85 7.78 30.70
CA GLY A 231 24.24 9.17 30.92
C GLY A 231 24.75 9.91 29.69
N VAL A 232 23.88 10.74 29.09
CA VAL A 232 24.28 12.08 28.68
C VAL A 232 23.20 13.06 29.10
N ALA A 233 23.66 14.07 29.82
CA ALA A 233 22.94 15.11 30.50
C ALA A 233 22.09 15.99 29.57
N GLU A 234 21.00 16.48 30.14
CA GLU A 234 20.35 17.73 29.77
C GLU A 234 21.37 18.88 29.68
N GLY A 235 21.24 19.68 28.63
CA GLY A 235 21.87 20.99 28.50
C GLY A 235 20.95 21.90 27.67
N PRO A 236 20.54 23.07 28.18
CA PRO A 236 19.69 23.99 27.45
C PRO A 236 20.56 24.94 26.63
N GLU A 237 20.61 24.76 25.31
CA GLU A 237 21.27 25.74 24.44
C GLU A 237 20.25 26.74 23.90
N ARG A 238 20.18 27.84 24.65
CA ARG A 238 19.63 29.13 24.28
C ARG A 238 20.62 29.81 23.33
N ALA A 239 20.23 30.00 22.08
CA ALA A 239 20.91 30.92 21.18
C ALA A 239 19.89 31.89 20.59
N ASP A 240 19.85 33.07 21.21
CA ASP A 240 19.25 34.28 20.69
C ASP A 240 19.87 34.65 19.34
N GLY A 241 19.02 35.04 18.38
CA GLY A 241 19.41 35.57 17.07
C GLY A 241 18.33 36.51 16.53
N PRO A 242 18.58 37.82 16.37
CA PRO A 242 17.57 38.83 16.08
C PRO A 242 17.45 39.21 14.58
N HIS A 243 16.38 39.97 14.28
CA HIS A 243 16.08 40.71 13.04
C HIS A 243 15.46 39.87 11.90
N GLY A 244 14.39 40.27 11.20
CA GLY A 244 13.53 41.46 11.16
C GLY A 244 12.23 41.05 10.45
N GLY A 245 11.07 41.60 10.78
CA GLY A 245 10.68 42.93 10.32
C GLY A 245 10.13 42.88 8.89
N SER A 246 8.83 42.59 8.73
CA SER A 246 7.99 43.30 7.76
C SER A 246 6.50 42.97 7.92
N PRO A 247 5.67 43.93 8.36
CA PRO A 247 4.22 43.80 8.39
C PRO A 247 3.63 44.32 7.07
N CYS A 248 2.93 43.46 6.34
CA CYS A 248 2.01 43.91 5.30
C CYS A 248 0.57 43.72 5.79
N SER A 249 0.08 44.78 6.44
CA SER A 249 -1.34 45.07 6.57
C SER A 249 -1.98 45.15 5.19
N GLY A 250 -3.05 44.40 5.00
CA GLY A 250 -3.90 44.47 3.82
C GLY A 250 -5.35 44.25 4.24
N ALA A 251 -5.92 45.27 4.87
CA ALA A 251 -7.35 45.38 5.08
C ALA A 251 -8.04 45.70 3.75
N GLY A 252 -9.19 45.06 3.50
CA GLY A 252 -10.25 45.69 2.69
C GLY A 252 -10.92 44.81 1.66
N SER A 253 -12.25 44.97 1.63
CA SER A 253 -13.16 44.79 0.49
C SER A 253 -13.99 43.50 0.44
N SER A 254 -15.15 43.58 1.10
CA SER A 254 -16.49 43.40 0.50
C SER A 254 -16.56 42.82 -0.92
N GLY A 255 -17.45 41.81 -1.07
CA GLY A 255 -17.82 41.18 -2.35
C GLY A 255 -18.34 42.15 -3.43
N PRO A 256 -18.59 41.66 -4.66
CA PRO A 256 -19.90 41.08 -4.92
C PRO A 256 -19.93 39.93 -5.96
N SER A 257 -21.11 39.29 -6.07
CA SER A 257 -21.72 38.81 -7.32
C SER A 257 -20.94 37.76 -8.15
N SER A 258 -21.41 36.52 -8.13
CA SER A 258 -21.10 35.50 -9.12
C SER A 258 -21.72 35.85 -10.49
N THR A 259 -21.04 36.69 -11.26
CA THR A 259 -21.27 36.77 -12.71
C THR A 259 -20.45 35.68 -13.39
N ALA A 260 -21.14 34.81 -14.10
CA ALA A 260 -20.57 33.75 -14.94
C ALA A 260 -19.63 34.35 -15.99
N ARG A 261 -18.33 34.37 -15.67
CA ARG A 261 -17.27 34.81 -16.60
C ARG A 261 -17.00 33.68 -17.60
N LYS A 262 -17.61 33.80 -18.76
CA LYS A 262 -17.29 33.04 -19.98
C LYS A 262 -15.84 33.38 -20.36
N GLY A 263 -14.88 32.64 -19.81
CA GLY A 263 -13.47 32.75 -20.18
C GLY A 263 -13.29 32.31 -21.62
N HIS A 264 -13.07 33.28 -22.50
CA HIS A 264 -12.61 33.04 -23.86
C HIS A 264 -11.18 32.48 -23.76
N PHE A 265 -11.06 31.15 -23.90
CA PHE A 265 -9.76 30.47 -23.88
C PHE A 265 -9.12 30.64 -25.26
N GLU A 266 -8.23 31.62 -25.37
CA GLU A 266 -7.40 31.85 -26.56
C GLU A 266 -6.38 30.69 -26.66
N GLY A 267 -6.75 29.66 -27.43
CA GLY A 267 -5.93 28.48 -27.63
C GLY A 267 -4.65 28.81 -28.40
N LYS A 268 -3.52 28.91 -27.69
CA LYS A 268 -2.19 28.86 -28.32
C LYS A 268 -2.04 27.50 -29.02
N SER A 269 -2.04 27.51 -30.36
CA SER A 269 -1.74 26.33 -31.17
C SER A 269 -0.31 25.89 -30.91
N PHE A 270 -0.13 24.76 -30.23
CA PHE A 270 1.14 24.06 -30.21
C PHE A 270 1.30 23.29 -31.53
N ARG A 271 2.25 23.72 -32.36
CA ARG A 271 2.78 22.90 -33.45
C ARG A 271 3.73 21.88 -32.85
N LEU A 272 3.37 20.60 -32.89
CA LEU A 272 4.33 19.51 -32.76
C LEU A 272 5.02 19.39 -34.13
N GLY A 273 6.33 19.65 -34.14
CA GLY A 273 7.21 19.44 -35.30
C GLY A 273 7.78 18.04 -35.33
#